data_AF-A0A8T4GK93-F1
#
_entry.id   AF-A0A8T4GK93-F1
#
_cell.length_a   1.000
_cell.length_b   1.000
_cell.length_c   1.000
_cell.angle_alpha   90.00
_cell.angle_beta   90.00
_cell.angle_gamma   90.00
#
_symmetry.space_group_name_H-M   'P 1'
#
loop_
_entity.id
_entity.type
_entity.pdbx_description
1 polymer ?
#
loop_
_entity_poly.entity_id
_entity_poly.type
_entity_poly.pdbx_seq_one_letter_code
_entity_poly.pdbx_strand_id
1 'polypeptide(L)'
;MHDRLLSGVRGDEADPGELRTTQNFIGSTPYIQDARYVPPPPNEIPDLLEDLLGYANQETNLHPLLRIGLIHYQFETIHPFLDGNGRLGRLLISLLLQRDGLLPEPYLYLSSYFNARRSDYVDHLLSVSQHGEWEEWLLFFLRGVQSQADEAHQRANLLVDLREDYQQRYQSERSENILELVMRLFEDPYLDVNTAADWLDVEYSTANRLIGQLEDDGILEELTGKDRNRFYRASEVFQIINKPIDQL
;
A
#
# COMPACT_ATOMS: atom_id res chain seq x y z
N MET A 1 11.87 5.52 10.55
CA MET A 1 10.88 5.00 9.57
C MET A 1 11.31 3.64 9.05
N HIS A 2 12.54 3.52 8.53
CA HIS A 2 13.09 2.26 8.03
C HIS A 2 13.10 1.14 9.08
N ASP A 3 13.61 1.40 10.29
CA ASP A 3 13.57 0.46 11.43
C ASP A 3 12.17 -0.16 11.65
N ARG A 4 11.15 0.69 11.84
CA ARG A 4 9.74 0.26 11.95
C ARG A 4 9.22 -0.54 10.76
N LEU A 5 9.73 -0.28 9.55
CA LEU A 5 9.30 -0.96 8.34
C LEU A 5 9.92 -2.35 8.18
N LEU A 6 11.12 -2.57 8.75
CA LEU A 6 11.84 -3.84 8.65
C LEU A 6 11.74 -4.73 9.88
N SER A 7 11.34 -4.19 11.04
CA SER A 7 11.18 -4.96 12.27
C SER A 7 10.18 -6.12 12.10
N GLY A 8 10.62 -7.35 12.38
CA GLY A 8 9.79 -8.55 12.34
C GLY A 8 9.38 -9.03 10.94
N VAL A 9 10.00 -8.50 9.88
CA VAL A 9 9.72 -8.88 8.49
C VAL A 9 11.00 -9.26 7.72
N ARG A 10 10.86 -9.68 6.46
CA ARG A 10 12.03 -9.93 5.60
C ARG A 10 12.93 -8.69 5.54
N GLY A 11 14.21 -8.85 5.85
CA GLY A 11 15.21 -7.78 5.93
C GLY A 11 15.54 -7.33 7.35
N ASP A 12 14.92 -7.91 8.38
CA ASP A 12 15.19 -7.59 9.80
C ASP A 12 16.66 -7.86 10.21
N GLU A 13 17.35 -8.77 9.53
CA GLU A 13 18.78 -9.03 9.76
C GLU A 13 19.72 -8.05 9.03
N ALA A 14 19.18 -7.12 8.24
CA ALA A 14 19.94 -6.20 7.39
C ALA A 14 20.08 -4.80 8.01
N ASP A 15 20.40 -4.76 9.31
CA ASP A 15 20.56 -3.55 10.13
C ASP A 15 19.41 -2.52 9.99
N PRO A 16 18.19 -2.85 10.45
CA PRO A 16 17.03 -1.96 10.39
C PRO A 16 17.31 -0.57 10.98
N GLY A 17 17.31 0.44 10.11
CA GLY A 17 17.38 1.85 10.49
C GLY A 17 18.75 2.46 10.28
N GLU A 18 19.75 1.64 10.03
CA GLU A 18 21.13 2.05 9.83
C GLU A 18 21.46 2.21 8.34
N LEU A 19 22.23 3.25 8.02
CA LEU A 19 22.76 3.41 6.66
C LEU A 19 23.74 2.29 6.36
N ARG A 20 23.74 1.79 5.12
CA ARG A 20 24.66 0.72 4.72
C ARG A 20 26.12 1.18 4.85
N THR A 21 26.96 0.30 5.36
CA THR A 21 28.42 0.50 5.45
C THR A 21 29.18 -0.24 4.35
N THR A 22 28.49 -1.07 3.58
CA THR A 22 29.04 -1.85 2.46
C THR A 22 28.45 -1.42 1.13
N GLN A 23 29.16 -1.70 0.04
CA GLN A 23 28.69 -1.40 -1.31
C GLN A 23 27.51 -2.31 -1.66
N ASN A 24 26.37 -1.71 -2.01
CA ASN A 24 25.21 -2.42 -2.53
C ASN A 24 25.19 -2.33 -4.07
N PHE A 25 24.35 -3.12 -4.72
CA PHE A 25 24.11 -3.04 -6.16
C PHE A 25 22.70 -3.56 -6.50
N ILE A 26 22.17 -3.12 -7.62
CA ILE A 26 20.88 -3.55 -8.15
C ILE A 26 21.14 -4.42 -9.37
N GLY A 27 20.71 -5.67 -9.34
CA GLY A 27 20.92 -6.62 -10.43
C GLY A 27 20.08 -7.88 -10.28
N SER A 28 20.02 -8.68 -11.35
CA SER A 28 19.28 -9.95 -11.38
C SER A 28 20.08 -11.13 -10.84
N THR A 29 21.38 -10.95 -10.58
CA THR A 29 22.30 -11.97 -10.06
C THR A 29 22.88 -11.51 -8.72
N PRO A 30 23.47 -12.41 -7.90
CA PRO A 30 24.12 -12.03 -6.65
C PRO A 30 25.53 -11.44 -6.86
N TYR A 31 25.92 -11.15 -8.11
CA TYR A 31 27.26 -10.73 -8.45
C TYR A 31 27.29 -9.29 -8.96
N ILE A 32 28.14 -8.47 -8.34
CA ILE A 32 28.26 -7.04 -8.69
C ILE A 32 28.74 -6.82 -10.13
N GLN A 33 29.47 -7.75 -10.74
CA GLN A 33 29.88 -7.63 -12.15
C GLN A 33 28.72 -7.69 -13.13
N ASP A 34 27.58 -8.26 -12.73
CA ASP A 34 26.34 -8.28 -13.52
C ASP A 34 25.35 -7.22 -13.02
N ALA A 35 25.81 -6.29 -12.17
CA ALA A 35 24.98 -5.23 -11.64
C ALA A 35 24.45 -4.38 -12.78
N ARG A 36 23.15 -4.16 -12.77
CA ARG A 36 22.49 -3.23 -13.67
C ARG A 36 22.75 -1.79 -13.25
N TYR A 37 22.83 -1.56 -11.95
CA TYR A 37 23.14 -0.27 -11.37
C TYR A 37 23.94 -0.45 -10.08
N VAL A 38 24.96 0.38 -9.89
CA VAL A 38 25.76 0.44 -8.68
C VAL A 38 25.51 1.81 -8.03
N PRO A 39 24.81 1.88 -6.88
CA PRO A 39 24.57 3.13 -6.18
C PRO A 39 25.87 3.73 -5.62
N PRO A 40 25.85 5.00 -5.17
CA PRO A 40 27.01 5.70 -4.62
C PRO A 40 27.72 4.90 -3.50
N PRO A 41 29.02 5.15 -3.25
CA PRO A 41 29.72 4.47 -2.18
C PRO A 41 29.18 4.89 -0.79
N PRO A 42 29.25 4.02 0.23
CA PRO A 42 28.69 4.27 1.56
C PRO A 42 29.05 5.62 2.19
N ASN A 43 30.28 6.08 1.99
CA ASN A 43 30.79 7.33 2.56
C ASN A 43 30.15 8.60 1.95
N GLU A 44 29.46 8.49 0.81
CA GLU A 44 28.76 9.62 0.16
C GLU A 44 27.28 9.68 0.55
N ILE A 45 26.72 8.60 1.10
CA ILE A 45 25.28 8.50 1.42
C ILE A 45 24.81 9.63 2.37
N PRO A 46 25.52 9.96 3.47
CA PRO A 46 25.06 11.02 4.38
C PRO A 46 24.83 12.36 3.68
N ASP A 47 25.81 12.80 2.88
CA ASP A 47 25.75 14.08 2.17
C ASP A 47 24.64 14.06 1.10
N LEU A 48 24.47 12.94 0.38
CA LEU A 48 23.42 12.78 -0.62
C LEU A 48 22.02 12.78 0.00
N LEU A 49 21.86 12.19 1.18
CA LEU A 49 20.58 12.25 1.91
C LEU A 49 20.32 13.64 2.46
N GLU A 50 21.34 14.36 2.91
CA GLU A 50 21.20 15.77 3.31
C GLU A 50 20.72 16.63 2.15
N ASP A 51 21.31 16.49 0.96
CA ASP A 51 20.88 17.19 -0.25
C ASP A 51 19.44 16.84 -0.65
N LEU A 52 19.09 15.54 -0.67
CA LEU A 52 17.74 15.09 -0.96
C LEU A 52 16.71 15.65 0.03
N LEU A 53 17.03 15.64 1.32
CA LEU A 53 16.16 16.21 2.36
C LEU A 53 16.05 17.72 2.23
N GLY A 54 17.14 18.41 1.88
CA GLY A 54 17.14 19.83 1.56
C GLY A 54 16.17 20.15 0.42
N TYR A 55 16.31 19.45 -0.71
CA TYR A 55 15.41 19.57 -1.85
C TYR A 55 13.94 19.24 -1.51
N ALA A 56 13.72 18.18 -0.74
CA ALA A 56 12.39 17.73 -0.33
C ALA A 56 11.69 18.68 0.66
N ASN A 57 12.41 19.63 1.26
CA ASN A 57 11.86 20.65 2.17
C ASN A 57 11.89 22.07 1.58
N GLN A 58 12.58 22.27 0.46
CA GLN A 58 12.62 23.56 -0.22
C GLN A 58 11.28 23.94 -0.87
N GLU A 59 10.93 25.22 -0.81
CA GLU A 59 9.83 25.80 -1.60
C GLU A 59 10.16 25.82 -3.10
N THR A 60 9.19 25.42 -3.93
CA THR A 60 9.37 25.39 -5.38
C THR A 60 8.07 25.73 -6.10
N ASN A 61 8.21 26.24 -7.33
CA ASN A 61 7.09 26.45 -8.25
C ASN A 61 6.74 25.19 -9.05
N LEU A 62 7.49 24.10 -8.87
CA LEU A 62 7.22 22.83 -9.55
C LEU A 62 5.95 22.19 -8.99
N HIS A 63 5.13 21.59 -9.85
CA HIS A 63 3.94 20.85 -9.41
C HIS A 63 4.35 19.71 -8.45
N PRO A 64 3.63 19.50 -7.32
CA PRO A 64 4.05 18.54 -6.30
C PRO A 64 4.25 17.11 -6.83
N LEU A 65 3.40 16.64 -7.75
CA LEU A 65 3.58 15.31 -8.37
C LEU A 65 4.91 15.14 -9.10
N LEU A 66 5.39 16.17 -9.81
CA LEU A 66 6.68 16.12 -10.49
C LEU A 66 7.81 16.05 -9.45
N ARG A 67 7.70 16.86 -8.40
CA ARG A 67 8.67 16.87 -7.29
C ARG A 67 8.74 15.53 -6.58
N ILE A 68 7.61 14.88 -6.32
CA ILE A 68 7.56 13.55 -5.71
C ILE A 68 8.22 12.51 -6.62
N GLY A 69 7.98 12.57 -7.93
CA GLY A 69 8.66 11.70 -8.91
C GLY A 69 10.18 11.88 -8.91
N LEU A 70 10.67 13.12 -8.76
CA LEU A 70 12.10 13.42 -8.63
C LEU A 70 12.68 12.90 -7.30
N ILE A 71 12.00 13.12 -6.18
CA ILE A 71 12.43 12.64 -4.86
C ILE A 71 12.48 11.12 -4.84
N HIS A 72 11.47 10.45 -5.41
CA HIS A 72 11.42 8.99 -5.48
C HIS A 72 12.60 8.43 -6.28
N TYR A 73 12.86 8.99 -7.47
CA TYR A 73 14.03 8.63 -8.27
C TYR A 73 15.34 8.78 -7.48
N GLN A 74 15.54 9.93 -6.84
CA GLN A 74 16.79 10.24 -6.14
C GLN A 74 17.00 9.31 -4.94
N PHE A 75 15.94 9.01 -4.19
CA PHE A 75 16.00 8.08 -3.07
C PHE A 75 16.40 6.66 -3.53
N GLU A 76 15.79 6.17 -4.60
CA GLU A 76 16.05 4.83 -5.14
C GLU A 76 17.49 4.70 -5.68
N THR A 77 18.05 5.76 -6.25
CA THR A 77 19.43 5.77 -6.77
C THR A 77 20.49 5.97 -5.69
N ILE A 78 20.22 6.73 -4.62
CA ILE A 78 21.09 6.75 -3.43
C ILE A 78 21.16 5.36 -2.80
N HIS A 79 20.03 4.66 -2.74
CA HIS A 79 19.89 3.30 -2.20
C HIS A 79 20.55 3.15 -0.81
N PRO A 80 20.11 3.94 0.19
CA PRO A 80 20.86 4.16 1.43
C PRO A 80 20.96 2.97 2.39
N PHE A 81 20.08 1.98 2.28
CA PHE A 81 19.99 0.83 3.19
C PHE A 81 20.49 -0.47 2.53
N LEU A 82 20.73 -1.53 3.32
CA LEU A 82 21.10 -2.84 2.80
C LEU A 82 19.92 -3.58 2.15
N ASP A 83 18.74 -3.49 2.75
CA ASP A 83 17.45 -3.96 2.21
C ASP A 83 16.38 -2.89 2.49
N GLY A 84 15.17 -3.04 1.98
CA GLY A 84 14.05 -2.16 2.33
C GLY A 84 13.95 -0.88 1.52
N ASN A 85 14.97 -0.52 0.73
CA ASN A 85 15.00 0.70 -0.08
C ASN A 85 13.73 0.86 -0.92
N GLY A 86 13.40 -0.12 -1.77
CA GLY A 86 12.21 -0.02 -2.62
C GLY A 86 10.89 0.11 -1.82
N ARG A 87 10.78 -0.54 -0.65
CA ARG A 87 9.58 -0.45 0.20
C ARG A 87 9.47 0.95 0.81
N LEU A 88 10.58 1.47 1.32
CA LEU A 88 10.63 2.81 1.90
C LEU A 88 10.43 3.89 0.84
N GLY A 89 11.07 3.77 -0.32
CA GLY A 89 10.93 4.71 -1.44
C GLY A 89 9.50 4.82 -1.93
N ARG A 90 8.75 3.71 -1.99
CA ARG A 90 7.32 3.73 -2.34
C ARG A 90 6.44 4.27 -1.22
N LEU A 91 6.76 4.00 0.05
CA LEU A 91 6.06 4.60 1.19
C LEU A 91 6.22 6.13 1.20
N LEU A 92 7.41 6.64 0.87
CA LEU A 92 7.67 8.08 0.79
C LEU A 92 6.75 8.78 -0.21
N ILE A 93 6.38 8.13 -1.33
CA ILE A 93 5.41 8.70 -2.29
C ILE A 93 4.08 9.02 -1.58
N SER A 94 3.49 8.05 -0.90
CA SER A 94 2.18 8.22 -0.23
C SER A 94 2.26 9.28 0.88
N LEU A 95 3.35 9.31 1.64
CA LEU A 95 3.56 10.32 2.69
C LEU A 95 3.74 11.73 2.12
N LEU A 96 4.44 11.87 1.00
CA LEU A 96 4.63 13.18 0.35
C LEU A 96 3.34 13.68 -0.30
N LEU A 97 2.52 12.78 -0.88
CA LEU A 97 1.19 13.13 -1.39
C LEU A 97 0.32 13.71 -0.27
N GLN A 98 0.35 13.11 0.93
CA GLN A 98 -0.39 13.60 2.09
C GLN A 98 0.19 14.93 2.60
N ARG A 99 1.51 14.99 2.80
CA ARG A 99 2.22 16.19 3.29
C ARG A 99 1.98 17.41 2.40
N ASP A 100 2.01 17.22 1.08
CA ASP A 100 1.86 18.29 0.10
C ASP A 100 0.36 18.58 -0.21
N GLY A 101 -0.58 17.98 0.53
CA GLY A 101 -2.01 18.29 0.47
C GLY A 101 -2.75 17.75 -0.77
N LEU A 102 -2.14 16.81 -1.50
CA LEU A 102 -2.76 16.17 -2.66
C LEU A 102 -3.76 15.08 -2.26
N LEU A 103 -3.56 14.45 -1.10
CA LEU A 103 -4.46 13.48 -0.52
C LEU A 103 -4.64 13.76 0.98
N PRO A 104 -5.83 13.51 1.56
CA PRO A 104 -6.04 13.68 3.00
C PRO A 104 -5.31 12.61 3.82
N GLU A 105 -5.12 11.42 3.25
CA GLU A 105 -4.55 10.22 3.87
C GLU A 105 -3.82 9.39 2.80
N PRO A 106 -2.96 8.42 3.17
CA PRO A 106 -2.11 7.68 2.24
C PRO A 106 -2.86 6.56 1.49
N TYR A 107 -3.99 6.89 0.86
CA TYR A 107 -4.88 5.93 0.17
C TYR A 107 -4.34 5.42 -1.17
N LEU A 108 -3.33 6.07 -1.73
CA LEU A 108 -2.82 5.74 -3.06
C LEU A 108 -1.53 4.90 -2.96
N TYR A 109 -1.54 3.72 -3.59
CA TYR A 109 -0.44 2.75 -3.50
C TYR A 109 0.18 2.39 -4.86
N LEU A 110 1.22 3.14 -5.26
CA LEU A 110 1.88 2.97 -6.57
C LEU A 110 2.62 1.63 -6.77
N SER A 111 2.80 0.84 -5.71
CA SER A 111 3.56 -0.40 -5.83
C SER A 111 2.91 -1.41 -6.77
N SER A 112 1.57 -1.44 -6.88
CA SER A 112 0.89 -2.33 -7.84
C SER A 112 1.33 -2.02 -9.28
N TYR A 113 1.30 -0.74 -9.65
CA TYR A 113 1.73 -0.25 -10.96
C TYR A 113 3.21 -0.57 -11.25
N PHE A 114 4.12 -0.28 -10.31
CA PHE A 114 5.54 -0.57 -10.48
C PHE A 114 5.87 -2.05 -10.51
N ASN A 115 5.18 -2.87 -9.70
CA ASN A 115 5.41 -4.32 -9.69
C ASN A 115 4.94 -4.96 -11.00
N ALA A 116 3.79 -4.54 -11.53
CA ALA A 116 3.28 -5.01 -12.82
C ALA A 116 4.19 -4.61 -13.99
N ARG A 117 4.91 -3.49 -13.86
CA ARG A 117 5.83 -2.92 -14.87
C ARG A 117 7.26 -2.86 -14.36
N ARG A 118 7.71 -3.93 -13.68
CA ARG A 118 9.00 -3.92 -12.97
C ARG A 118 10.18 -3.66 -13.90
N SER A 119 10.18 -4.25 -15.10
CA SER A 119 11.22 -4.02 -16.10
C SER A 119 11.24 -2.55 -16.50
N ASP A 120 10.12 -2.00 -16.99
CA ASP A 120 9.99 -0.60 -17.40
C ASP A 120 10.40 0.37 -16.29
N TYR A 121 9.99 0.10 -15.05
CA TYR A 121 10.37 0.91 -13.89
C TYR A 121 11.89 0.99 -13.74
N VAL A 122 12.57 -0.15 -13.75
CA VAL A 122 14.04 -0.19 -13.62
C VAL A 122 14.72 0.39 -14.87
N ASP A 123 14.15 0.19 -16.06
CA ASP A 123 14.63 0.75 -17.32
C ASP A 123 14.61 2.28 -17.28
N HIS A 124 13.49 2.88 -16.86
CA HIS A 124 13.38 4.33 -16.73
C HIS A 124 14.34 4.91 -15.69
N LEU A 125 14.50 4.27 -14.51
CA LEU A 125 15.50 4.69 -13.53
C LEU A 125 16.91 4.68 -14.13
N LEU A 126 17.26 3.62 -14.87
CA LEU A 126 18.59 3.52 -15.48
C LEU A 126 18.79 4.57 -16.59
N SER A 127 17.77 4.79 -17.42
CA SER A 127 17.80 5.80 -18.50
C SER A 127 18.06 7.21 -17.98
N VAL A 128 17.45 7.60 -16.85
CA VAL A 128 17.75 8.90 -16.23
C VAL A 128 19.22 8.96 -15.80
N SER A 129 19.73 7.91 -15.15
CA SER A 129 21.13 7.88 -14.67
C SER A 129 22.16 7.91 -15.81
N GLN A 130 21.86 7.29 -16.95
CA GLN A 130 22.81 7.15 -18.06
C GLN A 130 22.70 8.28 -19.10
N HIS A 131 21.48 8.75 -19.35
CA HIS A 131 21.17 9.62 -20.49
C HIS A 131 20.42 10.90 -20.09
N GLY A 132 20.03 11.05 -18.82
CA GLY A 132 19.28 12.22 -18.35
C GLY A 132 17.82 12.27 -18.85
N GLU A 133 17.23 11.13 -19.18
CA GLU A 133 15.87 11.00 -19.73
C GLU A 133 14.76 11.23 -18.68
N TRP A 134 14.76 12.40 -18.05
CA TRP A 134 13.82 12.79 -16.99
C TRP A 134 12.36 12.84 -17.46
N GLU A 135 12.12 13.27 -18.69
CA GLU A 135 10.76 13.41 -19.21
C GLU A 135 10.04 12.06 -19.27
N GLU A 136 10.70 11.02 -19.79
CA GLU A 136 10.13 9.68 -19.88
C GLU A 136 9.89 9.06 -18.49
N TRP A 137 10.82 9.27 -17.54
CA TRP A 137 10.62 8.86 -16.15
C TRP A 137 9.39 9.54 -15.53
N LEU A 138 9.28 10.86 -15.66
CA LEU A 138 8.18 11.62 -15.08
C LEU A 138 6.85 11.25 -15.73
N LEU A 139 6.82 11.02 -17.05
CA LEU A 139 5.63 10.53 -17.75
C LEU A 139 5.22 9.13 -17.25
N PHE A 140 6.18 8.21 -17.09
CA PHE A 140 5.92 6.89 -16.51
C PHE A 140 5.37 6.98 -15.09
N PHE A 141 6.00 7.80 -14.23
CA PHE A 141 5.57 8.03 -12.87
C PHE A 141 4.14 8.61 -12.80
N LEU A 142 3.85 9.65 -13.59
CA LEU A 142 2.53 10.29 -13.63
C LEU A 142 1.44 9.37 -14.16
N ARG A 143 1.73 8.53 -15.16
CA ARG A 143 0.83 7.47 -15.62
C ARG A 143 0.55 6.46 -14.50
N GLY A 144 1.55 6.17 -13.67
CA GLY A 144 1.40 5.35 -12.48
C GLY A 144 0.46 5.97 -11.45
N VAL A 145 0.64 7.26 -11.14
CA VAL A 145 -0.26 8.01 -10.25
C VAL A 145 -1.68 8.00 -10.80
N GLN A 146 -1.87 8.34 -12.07
CA GLN A 146 -3.19 8.36 -12.72
C GLN A 146 -3.88 6.99 -12.65
N SER A 147 -3.19 5.94 -13.11
CA SER A 147 -3.75 4.58 -13.14
C SER A 147 -4.19 4.10 -11.77
N GLN A 148 -3.41 4.38 -10.73
CA GLN A 148 -3.78 3.98 -9.37
C GLN A 148 -4.89 4.84 -8.78
N ALA A 149 -4.97 6.12 -9.17
CA ALA A 149 -6.02 7.01 -8.70
C ALA A 149 -7.37 6.62 -9.31
N ASP A 150 -7.39 6.30 -10.61
CA ASP A 150 -8.58 5.80 -11.30
C ASP A 150 -9.06 4.47 -10.69
N GLU A 151 -8.13 3.54 -10.44
CA GLU A 151 -8.41 2.25 -9.80
C GLU A 151 -8.98 2.42 -8.38
N ALA A 152 -8.35 3.26 -7.55
CA ALA A 152 -8.82 3.56 -6.21
C ALA A 152 -10.22 4.20 -6.23
N HIS A 153 -10.46 5.12 -7.16
CA HIS A 153 -11.76 5.76 -7.33
C HIS A 153 -12.86 4.77 -7.72
N GLN A 154 -12.60 3.89 -8.69
CA GLN A 154 -13.54 2.85 -9.11
C GLN A 154 -13.88 1.89 -7.97
N ARG A 155 -12.87 1.41 -7.22
CA ARG A 155 -13.10 0.55 -6.06
C ARG A 155 -13.88 1.25 -4.96
N ALA A 156 -13.59 2.52 -4.69
CA ALA A 156 -14.33 3.29 -3.70
C ALA A 156 -15.82 3.40 -4.07
N ASN A 157 -16.15 3.67 -5.34
CA ASN A 157 -17.54 3.71 -5.80
C ASN A 157 -18.23 2.36 -5.64
N LEU A 158 -17.58 1.26 -6.02
CA LEU A 158 -18.13 -0.09 -5.84
C LEU A 158 -18.39 -0.42 -4.36
N LEU A 159 -17.51 -0.01 -3.45
CA LEU A 159 -17.70 -0.19 -2.01
C LEU A 159 -18.84 0.69 -1.47
N VAL A 160 -18.99 1.92 -1.97
CA VAL A 160 -20.11 2.79 -1.60
C VAL A 160 -21.43 2.20 -2.05
N ASP A 161 -21.52 1.74 -3.30
CA ASP A 161 -22.72 1.11 -3.85
C ASP A 161 -23.10 -0.15 -3.06
N LEU A 162 -22.11 -1.01 -2.75
CA LEU A 162 -22.33 -2.21 -1.92
C LEU A 162 -22.79 -1.83 -0.51
N ARG A 163 -22.22 -0.78 0.09
CA ARG A 163 -22.63 -0.32 1.42
C ARG A 163 -24.06 0.18 1.43
N GLU A 164 -24.48 0.91 0.39
CA GLU A 164 -25.84 1.39 0.23
C GLU A 164 -26.84 0.24 0.02
N ASP A 165 -26.48 -0.77 -0.76
CA ASP A 165 -27.29 -1.99 -0.93
C ASP A 165 -27.47 -2.74 0.40
N TYR A 166 -26.37 -2.98 1.11
CA TYR A 166 -26.40 -3.63 2.43
C TYR A 166 -27.23 -2.81 3.43
N GLN A 167 -27.07 -1.49 3.43
CA GLN A 167 -27.89 -0.62 4.26
C GLN A 167 -29.37 -0.79 3.95
N GLN A 168 -29.78 -0.78 2.68
CA GLN A 168 -31.19 -0.95 2.28
C GLN A 168 -31.73 -2.35 2.65
N ARG A 169 -30.94 -3.40 2.43
CA ARG A 169 -31.32 -4.79 2.75
C ARG A 169 -31.61 -4.98 4.24
N TYR A 170 -30.76 -4.42 5.10
CA TYR A 170 -30.82 -4.63 6.55
C TYR A 170 -31.51 -3.50 7.34
N GLN A 171 -31.85 -2.37 6.70
CA GLN A 171 -32.53 -1.24 7.37
C GLN A 171 -33.92 -1.59 7.89
N SER A 172 -34.61 -2.54 7.26
CA SER A 172 -35.96 -2.97 7.66
C SER A 172 -35.98 -4.13 8.65
N GLU A 173 -34.82 -4.71 8.97
CA GLU A 173 -34.70 -5.80 9.93
C GLU A 173 -35.00 -5.31 11.34
N ARG A 174 -35.61 -6.18 12.16
CA ARG A 174 -36.02 -5.82 13.53
C ARG A 174 -34.86 -5.62 14.50
N SER A 175 -33.63 -5.92 14.09
CA SER A 175 -32.45 -5.95 14.95
C SER A 175 -31.45 -4.90 14.50
N GLU A 176 -31.38 -3.75 15.17
CA GLU A 176 -30.40 -2.69 14.90
C GLU A 176 -28.96 -3.25 14.83
N ASN A 177 -28.67 -4.28 15.63
CA ASN A 177 -27.38 -4.95 15.69
C ASN A 177 -26.95 -5.62 14.37
N ILE A 178 -27.87 -6.07 13.51
CA ILE A 178 -27.47 -6.68 12.23
C ILE A 178 -26.99 -5.60 11.26
N LEU A 179 -27.71 -4.49 11.20
CA LEU A 179 -27.32 -3.36 10.38
C LEU A 179 -25.97 -2.80 10.85
N GLU A 180 -25.80 -2.63 12.16
CA GLU A 180 -24.52 -2.19 12.72
C GLU A 180 -23.38 -3.16 12.36
N LEU A 181 -23.57 -4.47 12.55
CA LEU A 181 -22.56 -5.47 12.21
C LEU A 181 -22.15 -5.38 10.74
N VAL A 182 -23.12 -5.30 9.84
CA VAL A 182 -22.89 -5.22 8.39
C VAL A 182 -22.17 -3.93 8.01
N MET A 183 -22.47 -2.81 8.66
CA MET A 183 -21.74 -1.55 8.41
C MET A 183 -20.30 -1.62 8.90
N ARG A 184 -20.02 -2.31 10.02
CA ARG A 184 -18.66 -2.52 10.53
C ARG A 184 -17.78 -3.34 9.58
N LEU A 185 -18.36 -4.21 8.76
CA LEU A 185 -17.60 -5.00 7.76
C LEU A 185 -16.88 -4.13 6.71
N PHE A 186 -17.30 -2.88 6.52
CA PHE A 186 -16.59 -1.93 5.64
C PHE A 186 -15.40 -1.23 6.31
N GLU A 187 -15.33 -1.28 7.64
CA GLU A 187 -14.19 -0.79 8.43
C GLU A 187 -13.17 -1.91 8.64
N ASP A 188 -13.65 -3.08 9.06
CA ASP A 188 -12.86 -4.30 9.22
C ASP A 188 -13.60 -5.49 8.58
N PRO A 189 -13.17 -5.95 7.39
CA PRO A 189 -13.84 -7.02 6.67
C PRO A 189 -13.53 -8.41 7.24
N TYR A 190 -12.83 -8.51 8.37
CA TYR A 190 -12.49 -9.76 9.02
C TYR A 190 -12.90 -9.74 10.48
N LEU A 191 -13.46 -10.84 10.94
CA LEU A 191 -13.93 -10.94 12.32
C LEU A 191 -14.05 -12.39 12.78
N ASP A 192 -13.93 -12.58 14.08
CA ASP A 192 -14.48 -13.75 14.75
C ASP A 192 -15.76 -13.36 15.53
N VAL A 193 -16.35 -14.35 16.20
CA VAL A 193 -17.57 -14.15 16.98
C VAL A 193 -17.35 -13.24 18.21
N ASN A 194 -16.16 -13.27 18.81
CA ASN A 194 -15.85 -12.39 19.96
C ASN A 194 -15.70 -10.94 19.48
N THR A 195 -15.01 -10.72 18.36
CA THR A 195 -14.92 -9.40 17.73
C THR A 195 -16.31 -8.83 17.43
N ALA A 196 -17.22 -9.64 16.87
CA ALA A 196 -18.59 -9.20 16.62
C ALA A 196 -19.37 -8.92 17.91
N ALA A 197 -19.18 -9.72 18.95
CA ALA A 197 -19.79 -9.50 20.26
C ALA A 197 -19.33 -8.17 20.88
N ASP A 198 -18.02 -7.89 20.80
CA ASP A 198 -17.40 -6.67 21.31
C ASP A 198 -17.85 -5.43 20.52
N TRP A 199 -17.95 -5.53 19.18
CA TRP A 199 -18.42 -4.41 18.34
C TRP A 199 -19.85 -4.00 18.64
N LEU A 200 -20.71 -4.96 18.98
CA LEU A 200 -22.14 -4.76 19.16
C LEU A 200 -22.56 -4.63 20.64
N ASP A 201 -21.61 -4.83 21.58
CA ASP A 201 -21.88 -4.92 23.02
C ASP A 201 -22.99 -5.95 23.35
N VAL A 202 -22.83 -7.17 22.83
CA VAL A 202 -23.80 -8.28 23.05
C VAL A 202 -23.13 -9.56 23.51
N GLU A 203 -23.93 -10.44 24.09
CA GLU A 203 -23.51 -11.80 24.42
C GLU A 203 -23.07 -12.58 23.17
N TYR A 204 -22.04 -13.42 23.34
CA TYR A 204 -21.48 -14.28 22.28
C TYR A 204 -22.55 -15.04 21.49
N SER A 205 -23.58 -15.56 22.17
CA SER A 205 -24.66 -16.32 21.52
C SER A 205 -25.48 -15.47 20.55
N THR A 206 -25.66 -14.18 20.83
CA THR A 206 -26.33 -13.22 19.95
C THR A 206 -25.47 -12.91 18.74
N ALA A 207 -24.18 -12.61 18.96
CA ALA A 207 -23.22 -12.37 17.88
C ALA A 207 -23.10 -13.59 16.95
N ASN A 208 -23.00 -14.80 17.52
CA ASN A 208 -22.93 -16.04 16.74
C ASN A 208 -24.17 -16.27 15.88
N ARG A 209 -25.36 -15.89 16.36
CA ARG A 209 -26.61 -15.96 15.59
C ARG A 209 -26.61 -14.96 14.43
N LEU A 210 -26.15 -13.73 14.66
CA LEU A 210 -26.06 -12.70 13.62
C LEU A 210 -25.04 -13.07 12.55
N ILE A 211 -23.87 -13.57 12.94
CA ILE A 211 -22.87 -14.11 12.02
C ILE A 211 -23.45 -15.25 11.18
N GLY A 212 -24.17 -16.19 11.81
CA GLY A 212 -24.83 -17.28 11.07
C GLY A 212 -25.84 -16.78 10.04
N GLN A 213 -26.61 -15.73 10.37
CA GLN A 213 -27.52 -15.10 9.41
C GLN A 213 -26.75 -14.47 8.23
N LEU A 214 -25.65 -13.76 8.49
CA LEU A 214 -24.83 -13.15 7.44
C LEU A 214 -24.07 -14.21 6.59
N GLU A 215 -23.73 -15.35 7.18
CA GLU A 215 -23.18 -16.51 6.47
C GLU A 215 -24.23 -17.13 5.55
N ASP A 216 -25.45 -17.37 6.04
CA ASP A 216 -26.59 -17.87 5.25
C ASP A 216 -26.96 -16.91 4.11
N ASP A 217 -26.85 -15.61 4.35
CA ASP A 217 -27.08 -14.54 3.38
C ASP A 217 -25.96 -14.39 2.33
N GLY A 218 -24.84 -15.09 2.49
CA GLY A 218 -23.66 -15.05 1.61
C GLY A 218 -22.73 -13.85 1.84
N ILE A 219 -23.00 -13.02 2.84
CA ILE A 219 -22.23 -11.81 3.18
C ILE A 219 -20.90 -12.20 3.82
N LEU A 220 -20.92 -13.21 4.70
CA LEU A 220 -19.73 -13.74 5.36
C LEU A 220 -19.36 -15.13 4.82
N GLU A 221 -18.05 -15.37 4.74
CA GLU A 221 -17.47 -16.69 4.44
C GLU A 221 -16.52 -17.10 5.56
N GLU A 222 -16.73 -18.31 6.08
CA GLU A 222 -15.87 -18.93 7.11
C GLU A 222 -14.55 -19.42 6.49
N LEU A 223 -13.42 -19.11 7.12
CA LEU A 223 -12.08 -19.33 6.56
C LEU A 223 -11.29 -20.48 7.22
N THR A 224 -11.68 -20.95 8.40
CA THR A 224 -10.86 -21.86 9.20
C THR A 224 -11.19 -23.33 9.00
N GLY A 225 -12.41 -23.66 8.55
CA GLY A 225 -12.95 -25.00 8.46
C GLY A 225 -13.09 -25.72 9.80
N LYS A 226 -13.15 -24.97 10.91
CA LYS A 226 -13.16 -25.51 12.28
C LYS A 226 -14.52 -25.35 12.95
N ASP A 227 -14.78 -26.20 13.94
CA ASP A 227 -15.96 -26.09 14.81
C ASP A 227 -15.84 -24.99 15.88
N ARG A 228 -14.62 -24.50 16.16
CA ARG A 228 -14.32 -23.51 17.20
C ARG A 228 -13.29 -22.49 16.72
N ASN A 229 -13.37 -21.28 17.28
CA ASN A 229 -12.53 -20.14 16.90
C ASN A 229 -12.60 -19.88 15.39
N ARG A 230 -13.83 -19.89 14.87
CA ARG A 230 -14.14 -19.61 13.47
C ARG A 230 -13.81 -18.17 13.15
N PHE A 231 -13.24 -17.97 11.98
CA PHE A 231 -12.83 -16.67 11.49
C PHE A 231 -13.51 -16.44 10.15
N TYR A 232 -14.06 -15.26 9.96
CA TYR A 232 -14.92 -14.93 8.84
C TYR A 232 -14.33 -13.78 8.05
N ARG A 233 -14.64 -13.74 6.75
CA ARG A 233 -14.42 -12.57 5.90
C ARG A 233 -15.72 -12.08 5.28
N ALA A 234 -15.83 -10.77 5.09
CA ALA A 234 -16.84 -10.16 4.24
C ALA A 234 -16.53 -10.45 2.77
N SER A 235 -17.29 -11.36 2.16
CA SER A 235 -17.00 -11.95 0.86
C SER A 235 -16.94 -10.91 -0.26
N GLU A 236 -17.99 -10.11 -0.39
CA GLU A 236 -18.12 -9.14 -1.49
C GLU A 236 -17.17 -7.94 -1.31
N VAL A 237 -17.00 -7.47 -0.06
CA VAL A 237 -16.01 -6.42 0.27
C VAL A 237 -14.60 -6.89 -0.11
N PHE A 238 -14.23 -8.11 0.28
CA PHE A 238 -12.94 -8.70 -0.06
C PHE A 238 -12.76 -8.85 -1.57
N GLN A 239 -13.79 -9.27 -2.30
CA GLN A 239 -13.75 -9.39 -3.76
C GLN A 239 -13.52 -8.04 -4.44
N ILE A 240 -14.19 -6.97 -4.02
CA ILE A 240 -13.99 -5.62 -4.58
C ILE A 240 -12.55 -5.14 -4.34
N ILE A 241 -12.05 -5.31 -3.11
CA ILE A 241 -10.69 -4.88 -2.73
C ILE A 241 -9.62 -5.62 -3.54
N ASN A 242 -9.82 -6.92 -3.78
CA ASN A 242 -8.82 -7.78 -4.46
C ASN A 242 -9.09 -7.99 -5.95
N LYS A 243 -10.12 -7.37 -6.52
CA LYS A 243 -10.47 -7.55 -7.93
C LYS A 243 -9.30 -7.11 -8.82
N PRO A 244 -8.89 -7.93 -9.81
CA PRO A 244 -7.92 -7.51 -10.80
C PRO A 244 -8.35 -6.23 -11.52
N ILE A 245 -7.39 -5.39 -11.84
CA ILE A 245 -7.61 -4.05 -12.40
C ILE A 245 -8.39 -4.12 -13.73
N ASP A 246 -8.12 -5.14 -14.54
CA ASP A 246 -8.77 -5.39 -15.82
C ASP A 246 -10.23 -5.85 -15.70
N GLN A 247 -10.72 -6.06 -14.49
CA GLN A 247 -12.06 -6.57 -14.18
C GLN A 247 -12.89 -5.62 -13.30
N LEU A 248 -12.33 -4.46 -12.92
CA LEU A 248 -13.06 -3.37 -12.29
C LEU A 248 -13.98 -2.68 -13.31
#